data_AF-X0WW18-F1
#
_entry.id   AF-X0WW18-F1
#
_cell.length_a   1.000
_cell.length_b   1.000
_cell.length_c   1.000
_cell.angle_alpha   90.00
_cell.angle_beta   90.00
_cell.angle_gamma   90.00
#
_symmetry.space_group_name_H-M   'P 1'
#
loop_
_entity.id
_entity.type
_entity.pdbx_description
1 polymer ?
#
loop_
_entity_poly.entity_id
_entity_poly.type
_entity_poly.pdbx_seq_one_letter_code
_entity_poly.pdbx_strand_id
1 'polypeptide(L)'
;MISDEKIVELVEDEFANALGAPGGEISRERCEDLQYYLREPYGDEEEGSSKVVTADGSDVVDGIMPSLLRLFTTADNLVSFDAVGPEDVP
;
A
#
# COMPACT_ATOMS: atom_id res chain seq x y z
N MET A 1 -19.47 20.36 -25.69
CA MET A 1 -19.79 19.48 -24.55
C MET A 1 -19.14 18.15 -24.87
N ILE A 2 -18.29 17.63 -23.98
CA ILE A 2 -17.72 16.29 -24.16
C ILE A 2 -18.85 15.26 -24.00
N SER A 3 -18.85 14.18 -24.79
CA SER A 3 -19.85 13.11 -24.64
C SER A 3 -19.47 12.22 -23.46
N ASP A 4 -20.47 11.59 -22.83
CA ASP A 4 -20.24 10.67 -21.70
C ASP A 4 -19.32 9.51 -22.10
N GLU A 5 -19.48 8.99 -23.32
CA GLU A 5 -18.60 7.96 -23.91
C GLU A 5 -17.13 8.41 -23.93
N LYS A 6 -16.89 9.68 -24.28
CA LYS A 6 -15.52 10.22 -24.34
C LYS A 6 -14.95 10.46 -22.95
N ILE A 7 -15.78 10.73 -21.95
CA ILE A 7 -15.34 10.81 -20.55
C ILE A 7 -14.90 9.42 -20.06
N VAL A 8 -15.70 8.38 -20.34
CA VAL A 8 -15.37 7.00 -19.94
C VAL A 8 -14.05 6.56 -20.55
N GLU A 9 -13.86 6.76 -21.85
CA GLU A 9 -12.62 6.42 -22.55
C GLU A 9 -11.40 7.10 -21.90
N LEU A 10 -11.50 8.41 -21.62
CA LEU A 10 -10.41 9.14 -20.98
C LEU A 10 -10.08 8.63 -19.57
N VAL A 11 -11.10 8.28 -18.78
CA VAL A 11 -10.91 7.76 -17.43
C VAL A 11 -10.29 6.36 -17.47
N GLU A 12 -10.72 5.51 -18.40
CA GLU A 12 -10.13 4.18 -18.60
C GLU A 12 -8.67 4.27 -19.03
N ASP A 13 -8.33 5.18 -19.95
CA ASP A 13 -6.96 5.41 -20.38
C ASP A 13 -6.07 5.91 -19.23
N GLU A 14 -6.52 6.89 -18.45
CA GLU A 14 -5.78 7.37 -17.29
C GLU A 14 -5.64 6.29 -16.20
N PHE A 15 -6.67 5.48 -16.00
CA PHE A 15 -6.62 4.36 -15.07
C PHE A 15 -5.62 3.28 -15.51
N ALA A 16 -5.57 2.94 -16.79
CA ALA A 16 -4.64 1.95 -17.33
C ALA A 16 -3.18 2.42 -17.28
N ASN A 17 -2.95 3.73 -17.46
CA ASN A 17 -1.61 4.33 -17.39
C ASN A 17 -1.18 4.69 -15.97
N ALA A 18 -2.08 4.63 -14.99
CA ALA A 18 -1.76 4.94 -13.61
C ALA A 18 -0.71 3.98 -13.03
N LEU A 19 0.16 4.53 -12.19
CA LEU A 19 1.15 3.75 -11.47
C LEU A 19 0.45 2.77 -10.51
N GLY A 20 0.69 1.47 -10.68
CA GLY A 20 0.02 0.44 -9.90
C GLY A 20 -1.39 0.08 -10.40
N ALA A 21 -1.72 0.42 -11.65
CA ALA A 21 -2.88 -0.12 -12.34
C ALA A 21 -2.91 -1.67 -12.27
N PRO A 22 -4.11 -2.29 -12.30
CA PRO A 22 -4.23 -3.75 -12.27
C PRO A 22 -3.38 -4.41 -13.36
N GLY A 23 -2.54 -5.36 -12.96
CA GLY A 23 -1.63 -6.05 -13.89
C GLY A 23 -0.36 -5.26 -14.28
N GLY A 24 -0.21 -4.03 -13.80
CA GLY A 24 1.05 -3.29 -13.87
C GLY A 24 2.13 -3.86 -12.94
N GLU A 25 3.37 -3.45 -13.16
CA GLU A 25 4.56 -3.95 -12.42
C GLU A 25 4.39 -3.85 -10.91
N ILE A 26 4.06 -2.66 -10.39
CA ILE A 26 3.86 -2.45 -8.95
C ILE A 26 2.71 -3.30 -8.38
N SER A 27 1.65 -3.51 -9.16
CA SER A 27 0.52 -4.34 -8.71
C SER A 27 0.96 -5.80 -8.53
N ARG A 28 1.82 -6.29 -9.43
CA ARG A 28 2.41 -7.64 -9.35
C ARG A 28 3.40 -7.76 -8.19
N GLU A 29 4.33 -6.82 -8.06
CA GLU A 29 5.30 -6.81 -6.95
C GLU A 29 4.59 -6.82 -5.59
N ARG A 30 3.56 -5.98 -5.41
CA ARG A 30 2.74 -5.99 -4.18
C ARG A 30 2.03 -7.32 -3.95
N CYS A 31 1.58 -7.98 -5.01
CA CYS A 31 0.95 -9.29 -4.90
C CYS A 31 1.95 -10.34 -4.42
N GLU A 32 3.17 -10.34 -4.97
CA GLU A 32 4.27 -11.21 -4.53
C GLU A 32 4.66 -10.93 -3.08
N ASP A 33 4.87 -9.67 -2.71
CA ASP A 33 5.17 -9.27 -1.32
C ASP A 33 4.09 -9.72 -0.33
N LEU A 34 2.81 -9.62 -0.73
CA LEU A 34 1.69 -10.10 0.08
C LEU A 34 1.71 -11.62 0.24
N GLN A 35 2.05 -12.37 -0.80
CA GLN A 35 2.19 -13.84 -0.72
C GLN A 35 3.30 -14.23 0.26
N TYR A 36 4.46 -13.54 0.22
CA TYR A 36 5.53 -13.74 1.20
C TYR A 36 5.08 -13.41 2.62
N TYR A 37 4.40 -12.29 2.82
CA TYR A 37 3.87 -11.88 4.12
C TYR A 37 2.85 -12.88 4.67
N LEU A 38 1.95 -13.38 3.82
CA LEU A 38 0.92 -14.36 4.18
C LEU A 38 1.45 -15.80 4.24
N ARG A 39 2.72 -16.01 3.90
CA ARG A 39 3.39 -17.32 3.85
C ARG A 39 2.68 -18.29 2.91
N GLU A 40 2.22 -17.78 1.78
CA GLU A 40 1.66 -18.61 0.71
C GLU A 40 2.76 -19.50 0.09
N PRO A 41 2.39 -20.67 -0.43
CA PRO A 41 3.31 -21.52 -1.18
C PRO A 41 3.92 -20.77 -2.38
N TYR A 42 5.17 -21.08 -2.72
CA TYR A 42 5.88 -20.55 -3.88
C TYR A 42 5.36 -21.11 -5.21
N GLY A 43 4.66 -22.25 -5.17
CA GLY A 43 4.06 -22.89 -6.34
C GLY A 43 5.04 -23.74 -7.17
N ASP A 44 6.29 -23.83 -6.73
CA ASP A 44 7.35 -24.65 -7.30
C ASP A 44 7.78 -25.82 -6.38
N GLU A 45 6.96 -26.16 -5.38
CA GLU A 45 7.31 -27.19 -4.39
C GLU A 45 7.38 -28.60 -4.99
N GLU A 46 8.50 -29.28 -4.73
CA GLU A 46 8.69 -30.68 -5.13
C GLU A 46 8.14 -31.67 -4.08
N GLU A 47 7.60 -32.80 -4.56
CA GLU A 47 7.11 -33.86 -3.67
C GLU A 47 8.26 -34.50 -2.87
N GLY A 48 8.07 -34.62 -1.55
CA GLY A 48 9.09 -35.14 -0.63
C GLY A 48 10.04 -34.09 -0.06
N SER A 49 10.04 -32.87 -0.62
CA SER A 49 10.76 -31.72 -0.07
C SER A 49 9.94 -30.99 1.00
N SER A 50 10.62 -30.21 1.84
CA SER A 50 9.96 -29.37 2.86
C SER A 50 9.08 -28.31 2.20
N LYS A 51 7.87 -28.12 2.72
CA LYS A 51 6.90 -27.10 2.26
C LYS A 51 6.73 -25.95 3.26
N VAL A 52 7.67 -25.82 4.19
CA VAL A 52 7.61 -24.78 5.23
C VAL A 52 8.09 -23.46 4.64
N VAL A 53 7.19 -22.47 4.59
CA VAL A 53 7.51 -21.09 4.23
C VAL A 53 7.88 -20.31 5.49
N THR A 54 9.02 -19.62 5.49
CA THR A 54 9.48 -18.84 6.65
C THR A 54 8.60 -17.59 6.87
N ALA A 55 8.55 -17.10 8.11
CA ALA A 55 7.73 -15.97 8.51
C ALA A 55 8.53 -14.65 8.60
N ASP A 56 9.76 -14.62 8.07
CA ASP A 56 10.71 -13.53 8.32
C ASP A 56 10.16 -12.18 7.85
N GLY A 57 9.43 -12.16 6.72
CA GLY A 57 8.77 -10.96 6.20
C GLY A 57 7.66 -10.44 7.10
N SER A 58 6.75 -11.32 7.53
CA SER A 58 5.67 -10.94 8.46
C SER A 58 6.20 -10.50 9.81
N ASP A 59 7.22 -11.18 10.33
CA ASP A 59 7.80 -10.89 11.64
C ASP A 59 8.44 -9.50 11.67
N VAL A 60 9.12 -9.10 10.59
CA VAL A 60 9.72 -7.76 10.47
C VAL A 60 8.64 -6.68 10.35
N VAL A 61 7.65 -6.89 9.47
CA VAL A 61 6.56 -5.92 9.24
C VAL A 61 5.72 -5.75 10.52
N ASP A 62 5.29 -6.84 11.12
CA ASP A 62 4.48 -6.79 12.34
C ASP A 62 5.28 -6.29 13.54
N GLY A 63 6.59 -6.52 13.56
CA GLY A 63 7.49 -5.97 14.57
C GLY A 63 7.53 -4.44 14.59
N ILE A 64 7.48 -3.79 13.41
CA ILE A 64 7.52 -2.32 13.32
C ILE A 64 6.15 -1.65 13.49
N MET A 65 5.05 -2.36 13.17
CA MET A 65 3.69 -1.84 13.20
C MET A 65 3.28 -1.14 14.53
N PRO A 66 3.54 -1.70 15.72
CA PRO A 66 3.18 -1.06 16.99
C PRO A 66 3.90 0.28 17.23
N SER A 67 5.12 0.43 16.70
CA SER A 67 5.88 1.67 16.82
C SER A 67 5.29 2.76 15.92
N LEU A 68 4.93 2.40 14.69
CA LEU A 68 4.26 3.30 13.74
C LEU A 68 2.87 3.72 14.24
N LEU A 69 2.06 2.77 14.70
CA LEU A 69 0.73 3.05 15.23
C LEU A 69 0.80 4.03 16.41
N ARG A 70 1.75 3.86 17.34
CA ARG A 70 1.93 4.82 18.43
C ARG A 70 2.23 6.22 17.93
N LEU A 71 3.15 6.37 16.98
CA LEU A 71 3.48 7.67 16.40
C LEU A 71 2.24 8.37 15.81
N PHE A 72 1.41 7.64 15.07
CA PHE A 72 0.24 8.21 14.38
C PHE A 72 -1.01 8.34 15.25
N THR A 73 -1.13 7.60 16.35
CA THR A 73 -2.33 7.58 17.20
C THR A 73 -2.15 8.32 18.54
N THR A 74 -0.95 8.80 18.84
CA THR A 74 -0.72 9.62 20.04
C THR A 74 -1.41 10.97 19.87
N ALA A 75 -2.31 11.30 20.80
CA ALA A 75 -3.16 12.49 20.74
C ALA A 75 -2.40 13.82 20.93
N ASP A 76 -1.23 13.76 21.57
CA ASP A 76 -0.43 14.94 21.86
C ASP A 76 0.30 15.40 20.59
N ASN A 77 -0.18 16.50 19.98
CA ASN A 77 0.41 17.17 18.81
C ASN A 77 0.22 16.47 17.46
N LEU A 78 -0.97 15.90 17.19
CA LEU A 78 -1.29 15.31 15.89
C LEU A 78 -1.06 16.29 14.73
N VAL A 79 -1.45 17.56 14.93
CA VAL A 79 -1.15 18.68 14.04
C VAL A 79 -0.98 19.94 14.89
N SER A 80 0.07 20.71 14.63
CA SER A 80 0.24 22.08 15.15
C SER A 80 0.03 23.06 14.00
N PHE A 81 -0.69 24.13 14.27
CA PHE A 81 -0.88 25.22 13.33
C PHE A 81 -0.27 26.47 13.95
N ASP A 82 0.78 26.98 13.31
CA ASP A 82 1.34 28.28 13.65
C ASP A 82 0.60 29.36 12.84
N ALA A 83 0.28 30.49 13.47
CA ALA A 83 -0.34 31.62 12.78
C ALA A 83 0.60 32.13 11.67
N VAL A 84 0.08 32.23 10.44
CA VAL A 84 0.87 32.67 9.28
C VAL A 84 0.60 34.14 8.96
N GLY A 85 -0.63 34.62 9.21
CA GLY A 85 -1.05 35.99 8.95
C GLY A 85 -1.69 36.71 10.15
N PRO A 86 -1.84 38.04 10.08
CA PRO A 86 -2.58 38.83 11.07
C PRO A 86 -4.02 38.35 11.30
N GLU A 87 -4.63 37.72 10.28
CA GLU A 87 -5.97 37.13 10.30
C GLU A 87 -6.08 35.85 11.16
N ASP A 88 -4.94 35.23 11.49
CA ASP A 88 -4.87 33.96 12.22
C ASP A 88 -4.64 34.15 13.74
N VAL A 89 -4.50 35.40 14.21
CA VAL A 89 -4.31 35.73 15.64
C VAL A 89 -5.68 36.02 16.29
N PRO A 90 -5.98 35.48 17.51
CA PRO A 90 -7.27 35.71 18.19
C PRO A 90 -7.58 37.17 18.53
#